data_AF-A0A8E2DI56-F1
#
_entry.id   AF-A0A8E2DI56-F1
#
_cell.length_a   1.000
_cell.length_b   1.000
_cell.length_c   1.000
_cell.angle_alpha   90.00
_cell.angle_beta   90.00
_cell.angle_gamma   90.00
#
_symmetry.space_group_name_H-M   'P 1'
#
loop_
_entity.id
_entity.type
_entity.pdbx_description
1 polymer ?
#
loop_
_entity_poly.entity_id
_entity_poly.type
_entity_poly.pdbx_seq_one_letter_code
_entity_poly.pdbx_strand_id
1 'polypeptide(L)'
;MSVSLDYGAQQLINAIQSGRISNSCGLAASTVVLYDHLSTLSREHQFVWGRKLDAVTLLFHLNRWIIFTWAVMNMLYVFLNFKTLQSCLGFVYSFYIVELVLIVLWAAFSAIRVFAISQGNWSFSLAVFLLGMVPFGTNAFDFFAAWSYVVV
;
A
#
# COMPACT_ATOMS: atom_id res chain seq x y z
N MET A 1 34.74 25.48 0.15
CA MET A 1 33.52 26.10 -0.42
C MET A 1 33.06 25.43 -1.71
N SER A 2 33.95 25.02 -2.63
CA SER A 2 33.60 24.19 -3.80
C SER A 2 33.08 22.79 -3.43
N VAL A 3 33.71 22.15 -2.45
CA VAL A 3 33.35 20.80 -1.98
C VAL A 3 31.94 20.73 -1.38
N SER A 4 31.52 21.75 -0.61
CA SER A 4 30.16 21.83 -0.02
C SER A 4 29.05 22.05 -1.07
N LEU A 5 29.37 22.72 -2.17
CA LEU A 5 28.43 22.91 -3.29
C LEU A 5 28.25 21.61 -4.09
N ASP A 6 29.33 20.84 -4.26
CA ASP A 6 29.28 19.53 -4.92
C ASP A 6 28.46 18.51 -4.11
N TYR A 7 28.64 18.47 -2.78
CA TYR A 7 27.81 17.63 -1.90
C TYR A 7 26.32 18.00 -1.97
N GLY A 8 25.98 19.29 -1.96
CA GLY A 8 24.59 19.74 -2.09
C GLY A 8 23.97 19.35 -3.43
N ALA A 9 24.72 19.48 -4.53
CA ALA A 9 24.28 19.07 -5.86
C ALA A 9 24.06 17.54 -5.95
N GLN A 10 24.97 16.74 -5.38
CA GLN A 10 24.83 15.28 -5.33
C GLN A 10 23.61 14.85 -4.52
N GLN A 11 23.35 15.46 -3.36
CA GLN A 11 22.16 15.18 -2.55
C GLN A 11 20.87 15.46 -3.31
N LEU A 12 20.80 16.60 -4.02
CA LEU A 12 19.64 16.96 -4.83
C LEU A 12 19.41 15.97 -5.98
N ILE A 13 20.47 15.59 -6.69
CA ILE A 13 20.39 14.61 -7.79
C ILE A 13 19.87 13.27 -7.27
N ASN A 14 20.41 12.79 -6.14
CA ASN A 14 19.98 11.55 -5.52
C ASN A 14 18.51 11.61 -5.09
N ALA A 15 18.05 12.73 -4.51
CA ALA A 15 16.66 12.90 -4.10
C ALA A 15 15.71 12.85 -5.30
N ILE A 16 16.04 13.56 -6.39
CA ILE A 16 15.23 13.56 -7.62
C ILE A 16 15.22 12.16 -8.27
N GLN A 17 16.39 11.50 -8.33
CA GLN A 17 16.48 10.15 -8.90
C GLN A 17 15.66 9.15 -8.09
N SER A 18 15.78 9.14 -6.76
CA SER A 18 15.00 8.28 -5.88
C SER A 18 13.50 8.49 -6.06
N GLY A 19 13.04 9.75 -6.14
CA GLY A 19 11.64 10.06 -6.41
C GLY A 19 11.15 9.54 -7.78
N ARG A 20 11.96 9.70 -8.83
CA ARG A 20 11.64 9.18 -10.16
C ARG A 20 11.58 7.66 -10.20
N ILE A 21 12.50 6.97 -9.53
CA ILE A 21 12.52 5.51 -9.43
C ILE A 21 11.25 5.04 -8.70
N SER A 22 10.94 5.63 -7.55
CA SER A 22 9.73 5.30 -6.77
C SER A 22 8.46 5.46 -7.62
N ASN A 23 8.29 6.61 -8.28
CA ASN A 23 7.12 6.86 -9.13
C ASN A 23 7.03 5.86 -10.30
N SER A 24 8.17 5.51 -10.92
CA SER A 24 8.20 4.56 -12.03
C SER A 24 7.81 3.14 -11.57
N CYS A 25 8.32 2.71 -10.42
CA CYS A 25 7.95 1.44 -9.79
C CYS A 25 6.47 1.41 -9.40
N GLY A 26 5.96 2.50 -8.79
CA GLY A 26 4.56 2.63 -8.42
C GLY A 26 3.62 2.57 -9.61
N LEU A 27 3.97 3.23 -10.72
CA LEU A 27 3.23 3.15 -11.97
C LEU A 27 3.24 1.73 -12.56
N ALA A 28 4.41 1.09 -12.63
CA ALA A 28 4.53 -0.28 -13.14
C ALA A 28 3.73 -1.29 -12.29
N ALA A 29 3.77 -1.16 -10.96
CA ALA A 29 2.95 -1.98 -10.08
C ALA A 29 1.45 -1.72 -10.31
N SER A 30 1.07 -0.45 -10.45
CA SER A 30 -0.32 -0.05 -10.67
C SER A 30 -0.87 -0.53 -12.00
N THR A 31 -0.09 -0.51 -13.09
CA THR A 31 -0.54 -1.04 -14.40
C THR A 31 -0.82 -2.54 -14.32
N VAL A 32 0.05 -3.30 -13.65
CA VAL A 32 -0.16 -4.75 -13.44
C VAL A 32 -1.42 -5.00 -12.62
N VAL A 33 -1.64 -4.25 -11.54
CA VAL A 33 -2.84 -4.37 -10.71
C VAL A 33 -4.11 -4.06 -11.50
N LEU A 34 -4.11 -2.99 -12.30
CA LEU A 34 -5.25 -2.61 -13.13
C LEU A 34 -5.54 -3.65 -14.21
N TYR A 35 -4.50 -4.15 -14.88
CA TYR A 35 -4.62 -5.21 -15.87
C TYR A 35 -5.22 -6.49 -15.28
N ASP A 36 -4.68 -6.94 -14.14
CA ASP A 36 -5.20 -8.10 -13.42
C ASP A 36 -6.67 -7.91 -13.03
N HIS A 37 -7.01 -6.73 -12.49
CA HIS A 37 -8.38 -6.38 -12.14
C HIS A 37 -9.35 -6.49 -13.33
N LEU A 38 -9.02 -5.84 -14.45
CA LEU A 38 -9.88 -5.81 -15.63
C LEU A 38 -10.06 -7.22 -16.21
N SER A 39 -8.99 -8.02 -16.24
CA SER A 39 -9.03 -9.38 -16.80
C SER A 39 -9.80 -10.39 -15.93
N THR A 40 -9.84 -10.16 -14.61
CA THR A 40 -10.50 -11.06 -13.65
C THR A 40 -11.95 -10.66 -13.36
N LEU A 41 -12.32 -9.38 -13.55
CA LEU A 41 -13.65 -8.85 -13.24
C LEU A 41 -14.79 -9.62 -13.93
N SER A 42 -14.60 -9.97 -15.21
CA SER A 42 -15.62 -10.71 -15.98
C SER A 42 -15.93 -12.07 -15.38
N ARG A 43 -14.92 -12.76 -14.83
CA ARG A 43 -15.10 -14.07 -14.20
C ARG A 43 -15.70 -13.92 -12.79
N GLU A 44 -15.27 -12.92 -12.05
CA GLU A 44 -15.78 -12.68 -10.69
C GLU A 44 -17.25 -12.30 -10.65
N HIS A 45 -17.69 -11.46 -11.58
CA HIS A 45 -19.11 -11.12 -11.68
C HIS A 45 -19.97 -12.36 -11.93
N GLN A 46 -19.49 -13.32 -12.72
CA GLN A 46 -20.21 -14.55 -13.03
C GLN A 46 -20.23 -15.56 -11.86
N PHE A 47 -19.12 -15.70 -11.13
CA PHE A 47 -18.96 -16.78 -10.14
C PHE A 47 -19.12 -16.34 -8.68
N VAL A 48 -18.87 -15.08 -8.36
CA VAL A 48 -18.77 -14.60 -6.96
C VAL A 48 -19.99 -13.77 -6.56
N TRP A 49 -20.50 -12.92 -7.46
CA TRP A 49 -21.60 -12.00 -7.13
C TRP A 49 -22.96 -12.69 -6.87
N GLY A 50 -23.12 -13.96 -7.26
CA GLY A 50 -24.33 -14.75 -6.97
C GLY A 50 -24.26 -15.62 -5.71
N ARG A 51 -23.14 -15.60 -4.96
CA ARG A 51 -22.89 -16.54 -3.85
C ARG A 51 -23.11 -15.85 -2.49
N LYS A 52 -23.45 -16.64 -1.46
CA LYS A 52 -23.62 -16.14 -0.07
C LYS A 52 -22.31 -15.51 0.42
N LEU A 53 -22.41 -14.32 1.00
CA LEU A 53 -21.28 -13.60 1.58
C LEU A 53 -20.76 -14.35 2.82
N ASP A 54 -19.66 -15.07 2.64
CA ASP A 54 -18.87 -15.65 3.73
C ASP A 54 -17.75 -14.69 4.14
N ALA A 55 -17.22 -14.83 5.36
CA ALA A 55 -16.13 -13.98 5.88
C ALA A 55 -14.90 -13.99 4.96
N VAL A 56 -14.58 -15.14 4.36
CA VAL A 56 -13.48 -15.28 3.39
C VAL A 56 -13.78 -14.52 2.09
N THR A 57 -15.03 -14.53 1.64
CA THR A 57 -15.47 -13.82 0.42
C THR A 57 -15.44 -12.31 0.64
N LEU A 58 -15.87 -11.84 1.82
CA LEU A 58 -15.79 -10.42 2.20
C LEU A 58 -14.34 -9.94 2.24
N LEU A 59 -13.45 -10.70 2.88
CA LEU A 59 -12.04 -10.35 3.01
C LEU A 59 -11.33 -10.34 1.64
N PHE A 60 -11.69 -11.25 0.73
CA PHE A 60 -11.26 -11.22 -0.66
C PHE A 60 -11.70 -9.95 -1.39
N HIS A 61 -12.98 -9.57 -1.30
CA HIS A 61 -13.49 -8.36 -1.93
C HIS A 61 -12.84 -7.09 -1.36
N LEU A 62 -12.68 -7.00 -0.04
CA LEU A 62 -12.00 -5.87 0.59
C LEU A 62 -10.59 -5.70 0.04
N ASN A 63 -9.80 -6.76 0.03
CA ASN A 63 -8.44 -6.72 -0.52
C ASN A 63 -8.42 -6.29 -1.98
N ARG A 64 -9.33 -6.84 -2.79
CA ARG A 64 -9.44 -6.50 -4.21
C ARG A 64 -9.68 -4.99 -4.39
N TRP A 65 -10.72 -4.44 -3.76
CA TRP A 65 -11.07 -3.03 -3.90
C TRP A 65 -10.03 -2.08 -3.30
N ILE A 66 -9.38 -2.47 -2.20
CA ILE A 66 -8.37 -1.64 -1.56
C ILE A 66 -7.08 -1.61 -2.41
N ILE A 67 -6.65 -2.75 -2.97
CA ILE A 67 -5.51 -2.80 -3.91
C ILE A 67 -5.81 -1.96 -5.16
N PHE A 68 -7.03 -2.04 -5.68
CA PHE A 68 -7.45 -1.20 -6.81
C PHE A 68 -7.39 0.30 -6.47
N THR A 69 -7.93 0.66 -5.30
CA THR A 69 -7.88 2.05 -4.80
C THR A 69 -6.45 2.53 -4.68
N TRP A 70 -5.55 1.72 -4.11
CA TRP A 70 -4.12 2.03 -4.01
C TRP A 70 -3.47 2.27 -5.38
N ALA A 71 -3.78 1.42 -6.37
CA ALA A 71 -3.25 1.57 -7.73
C ALA A 71 -3.77 2.85 -8.43
N VAL A 72 -5.05 3.17 -8.25
CA VAL A 72 -5.64 4.42 -8.75
C VAL A 72 -4.98 5.62 -8.07
N MET A 73 -4.79 5.59 -6.75
CA MET A 73 -4.12 6.69 -6.04
C MET A 73 -2.66 6.85 -6.48
N ASN A 74 -1.92 5.77 -6.71
CA ASN A 74 -0.57 5.85 -7.28
C ASN A 74 -0.55 6.56 -8.64
N MET A 75 -1.47 6.19 -9.53
CA MET A 75 -1.61 6.83 -10.84
C MET A 75 -1.95 8.32 -10.69
N LEU A 76 -2.93 8.64 -9.84
CA LEU A 76 -3.33 10.02 -9.56
C LEU A 76 -2.18 10.84 -8.98
N TYR A 77 -1.35 10.28 -8.10
CA TYR A 77 -0.20 10.97 -7.52
C TYR A 77 0.79 11.45 -8.58
N VAL A 78 1.02 10.64 -9.62
CA VAL A 78 1.99 10.96 -10.67
C VAL A 78 1.41 11.92 -11.72
N PHE A 79 0.12 11.80 -12.04
CA PHE A 79 -0.50 12.61 -13.10
C PHE A 79 -1.16 13.89 -12.59
N LEU A 80 -1.60 13.95 -11.33
CA LEU A 80 -2.20 15.15 -10.77
C LEU A 80 -1.12 16.09 -10.22
N ASN A 81 -1.23 17.35 -10.61
CA ASN A 81 -0.43 18.42 -10.05
C ASN A 81 -1.22 19.11 -8.93
N PHE A 82 -0.86 18.82 -7.67
CA PHE A 82 -1.48 19.43 -6.50
C PHE A 82 -1.10 20.91 -6.40
N LYS A 83 -2.08 21.80 -6.60
CA LYS A 83 -1.85 23.25 -6.57
C LYS A 83 -1.70 23.84 -5.17
N THR A 84 -2.20 23.14 -4.15
CA THR A 84 -2.20 23.59 -2.76
C THR A 84 -1.53 22.56 -1.87
N LEU A 85 -0.77 23.03 -0.88
CA LEU A 85 -0.11 22.16 0.10
C LEU A 85 -1.13 21.31 0.86
N GLN A 86 -2.28 21.88 1.25
CA GLN A 86 -3.31 21.17 1.99
C GLN A 86 -3.90 19.99 1.22
N SER A 87 -4.12 20.14 -0.09
CA SER A 87 -4.62 19.03 -0.93
C SER A 87 -3.55 17.95 -1.13
N CYS A 88 -2.28 18.34 -1.27
CA CYS A 88 -1.16 17.40 -1.33
C CYS A 88 -1.06 16.58 -0.03
N LEU A 89 -1.08 17.26 1.12
CA LEU A 89 -1.02 16.61 2.43
C LEU A 89 -2.19 15.65 2.63
N GLY A 90 -3.43 16.10 2.42
CA GLY A 90 -4.61 15.24 2.54
C GLY A 90 -4.56 14.00 1.65
N PHE A 91 -4.00 14.15 0.44
CA PHE A 91 -3.79 13.03 -0.47
C PHE A 91 -2.73 12.04 0.04
N VAL A 92 -1.58 12.54 0.49
CA VAL A 92 -0.50 11.70 1.05
C VAL A 92 -0.96 10.94 2.29
N TYR A 93 -1.69 11.59 3.20
CA TYR A 93 -2.31 10.91 4.35
C TYR A 93 -3.26 9.79 3.92
N SER A 94 -4.14 10.08 2.96
CA SER A 94 -5.11 9.10 2.47
C SER A 94 -4.41 7.90 1.81
N PHE A 95 -3.35 8.16 1.03
CA PHE A 95 -2.53 7.13 0.41
C PHE A 95 -1.89 6.20 1.44
N TYR A 96 -1.27 6.78 2.48
CA TYR A 96 -0.65 6.01 3.56
C TYR A 96 -1.65 5.19 4.37
N ILE A 97 -2.85 5.73 4.64
CA ILE A 97 -3.91 4.98 5.32
C ILE A 97 -4.30 3.73 4.51
N VAL A 98 -4.46 3.87 3.19
CA VAL A 98 -4.77 2.73 2.30
C VAL A 98 -3.66 1.68 2.35
N GLU A 99 -2.40 2.10 2.34
CA GLU A 99 -1.24 1.20 2.42
C GLU A 99 -1.18 0.44 3.76
N LEU A 100 -1.42 1.13 4.87
CA LEU A 100 -1.48 0.49 6.20
C LEU A 100 -2.61 -0.54 6.28
N VAL A 101 -3.77 -0.24 5.70
CA VAL A 101 -4.89 -1.20 5.63
C VAL A 101 -4.50 -2.43 4.80
N LEU A 102 -3.77 -2.25 3.69
CA LEU A 102 -3.25 -3.38 2.89
C LEU A 102 -2.29 -4.26 3.68
N ILE A 103 -1.39 -3.67 4.47
CA ILE A 103 -0.45 -4.43 5.31
C ILE A 103 -1.23 -5.30 6.32
N VAL A 104 -2.24 -4.73 6.99
CA VAL A 104 -3.09 -5.47 7.93
C VAL A 104 -3.84 -6.61 7.23
N LEU A 105 -4.38 -6.35 6.03
CA LEU A 105 -5.06 -7.37 5.24
C LEU A 105 -4.11 -8.50 4.84
N TRP A 106 -2.90 -8.19 4.37
CA TRP A 106 -1.89 -9.19 4.00
C TRP A 106 -1.44 -10.00 5.20
N ALA A 107 -1.27 -9.37 6.37
CA ALA A 107 -0.99 -10.07 7.62
C ALA A 107 -2.14 -11.03 7.99
N ALA A 108 -3.39 -10.58 7.88
CA ALA A 108 -4.56 -11.42 8.14
C ALA A 108 -4.66 -12.61 7.16
N PHE A 109 -4.46 -12.39 5.85
CA PHE A 109 -4.41 -13.47 4.87
C PHE A 109 -3.31 -14.48 5.16
N SER A 110 -2.12 -14.00 5.52
CA SER A 110 -1.00 -14.86 5.87
C SER A 110 -1.33 -15.74 7.08
N ALA A 111 -1.90 -15.14 8.13
CA ALA A 111 -2.32 -15.85 9.34
C ALA A 111 -3.41 -16.90 9.04
N ILE A 112 -4.44 -16.55 8.26
CA ILE A 112 -5.52 -17.48 7.87
C ILE A 112 -4.95 -18.67 7.06
N ARG A 113 -4.03 -18.41 6.13
CA ARG A 113 -3.39 -19.48 5.34
C ARG A 113 -2.58 -20.41 6.23
N VAL A 114 -1.83 -19.87 7.18
CA VAL A 114 -1.05 -20.65 8.14
C VAL A 114 -1.96 -21.45 9.07
N PHE A 115 -3.08 -20.88 9.50
CA PHE A 115 -4.10 -21.57 10.28
C PHE A 115 -4.65 -22.80 9.55
N ALA A 116 -4.96 -22.65 8.26
CA ALA A 116 -5.43 -23.74 7.42
C ALA A 116 -4.38 -24.85 7.24
N ILE A 117 -3.11 -24.49 7.04
CA ILE A 117 -1.99 -25.45 6.88
C ILE A 117 -1.69 -26.16 8.20
N SER A 118 -1.78 -25.45 9.33
CA SER A 118 -1.46 -25.97 10.66
C SER A 118 -2.60 -26.78 11.30
N GLN A 119 -3.59 -27.22 10.50
CA GLN A 119 -4.75 -28.00 10.95
C GLN A 119 -5.50 -27.38 12.14
N GLY A 120 -5.57 -26.05 12.20
CA GLY A 120 -6.28 -25.33 13.26
C GLY A 120 -5.44 -24.98 14.51
N ASN A 121 -4.11 -25.11 14.47
CA ASN A 121 -3.27 -24.65 15.57
C ASN A 121 -3.17 -23.11 15.60
N TRP A 122 -3.88 -22.50 16.55
CA TRP A 122 -3.97 -21.06 16.72
C TRP A 122 -2.63 -20.38 17.04
N SER A 123 -1.69 -21.08 17.70
CA SER A 123 -0.42 -20.50 18.11
C SER A 123 0.45 -20.06 16.94
N PHE A 124 0.54 -20.87 15.88
CA PHE A 124 1.31 -20.53 14.68
C PHE A 124 0.65 -19.41 13.87
N SER A 125 -0.69 -19.43 13.76
CA SER A 125 -1.44 -18.37 13.11
C SER A 125 -1.25 -17.03 13.82
N LEU A 126 -1.35 -17.02 15.16
CA LEU A 126 -1.15 -15.81 15.95
C LEU A 126 0.29 -15.29 15.85
N ALA A 127 1.29 -16.18 15.89
CA ALA A 127 2.68 -15.78 15.71
C ALA A 127 2.90 -15.08 14.36
N VAL A 128 2.33 -15.62 13.28
CA VAL A 128 2.42 -15.03 11.93
C VAL A 128 1.67 -13.71 11.84
N PHE A 129 0.50 -13.61 12.47
CA PHE A 129 -0.24 -12.35 12.54
C PHE A 129 0.54 -11.27 13.29
N LEU A 130 1.10 -11.60 14.45
CA LEU A 130 1.92 -10.68 15.25
C LEU A 130 3.17 -10.24 14.50
N LEU A 131 3.86 -11.15 13.81
CA LEU A 131 4.97 -10.77 12.92
C LEU A 131 4.50 -9.85 11.79
N GLY A 132 3.34 -10.12 11.20
CA GLY A 132 2.75 -9.29 10.15
C GLY A 132 2.30 -7.90 10.63
N MET A 133 2.06 -7.72 11.93
CA MET A 133 1.74 -6.41 12.53
C MET A 133 2.98 -5.55 12.79
N VAL A 134 4.18 -6.13 12.80
CA VAL A 134 5.44 -5.38 12.93
C VAL A 134 5.58 -4.31 11.83
N PRO A 135 5.49 -4.63 10.51
CA PRO A 135 5.60 -3.63 9.46
C PRO A 135 4.50 -2.57 9.53
N PHE A 136 3.30 -2.92 10.01
CA PHE A 136 2.25 -1.92 10.26
C PHE A 136 2.69 -0.91 11.30
N GLY A 137 3.23 -1.37 12.44
CA GLY A 137 3.68 -0.49 13.51
C GLY A 137 4.86 0.38 13.10
N THR A 138 5.87 -0.19 12.43
CA THR A 138 7.05 0.56 11.99
C THR A 138 6.69 1.61 10.94
N ASN A 139 5.87 1.27 9.95
CA ASN A 139 5.50 2.20 8.87
C ASN A 139 4.58 3.30 9.38
N ALA A 140 3.65 2.99 10.28
CA ALA A 140 2.80 3.99 10.91
C ALA A 140 3.63 4.96 11.76
N PHE A 141 4.52 4.44 12.61
CA PHE A 141 5.36 5.28 13.46
C PHE A 141 6.26 6.19 12.64
N ASP A 142 6.97 5.64 11.65
CA ASP A 142 7.89 6.41 10.81
C ASP A 142 7.16 7.55 10.09
N PHE A 143 5.99 7.26 9.49
CA PHE A 143 5.20 8.27 8.80
C PHE A 143 4.64 9.34 9.76
N PHE A 144 3.97 8.95 10.84
CA PHE A 144 3.38 9.95 11.74
C PHE A 144 4.46 10.77 12.47
N ALA A 145 5.58 10.16 12.84
CA ALA A 145 6.71 10.88 13.42
C ALA A 145 7.32 11.84 12.41
N ALA A 146 7.74 11.37 11.23
CA ALA A 146 8.41 12.19 10.22
C ALA A 146 7.56 13.40 9.79
N TRP A 147 6.25 13.21 9.59
CA TRP A 147 5.38 14.28 9.11
C TRP A 147 4.94 15.24 10.22
N SER A 148 4.93 14.82 11.49
CA SER A 148 4.70 15.74 12.62
C SER A 148 5.78 16.82 12.73
N TYR A 149 7.02 16.53 12.35
CA TYR A 149 8.11 17.51 12.33
C TYR A 149 8.03 18.50 11.17
N VAL A 150 7.29 18.18 10.10
CA VAL A 150 7.18 19.03 8.90
C VAL A 150 6.05 20.07 9.02
N VAL A 151 5.08 19.82 9.91
CA VAL A 151 3.88 20.67 10.08
C VAL A 151 4.06 21.71 11.22
N VAL A 152 5.19 21.69 11.93
CA VAL A 152 5.60 22.68 12.95
C VAL A 152 6.60 23.66 12.36
#